data_AF-A0A9R1AE53-F1
#
_entry.id   AF-A0A9R1AE53-F1
#
_cell.length_a   1.000
_cell.length_b   1.000
_cell.length_c   1.000
_cell.angle_alpha   90.00
_cell.angle_beta   90.00
_cell.angle_gamma   90.00
#
_symmetry.space_group_name_H-M   'P 1'
#
loop_
_entity.id
_entity.type
_entity.pdbx_description
1 polymer ?
#
loop_
_entity_poly.entity_id
_entity_poly.type
_entity_poly.pdbx_seq_one_letter_code
_entity_poly.pdbx_strand_id
1 'polypeptide(L)'
;MAATADDARRAAAVAKYRASLLACRERQSLLTTGEENLKKARKEREITDEHVKAFQCVGQIVGEVLRPLAGDRFIVKVRSGPRYLVNCRNKLNTESLKTGTRVCLDPSTLTIVRMLPREVDPLVFNMVHEDPGNVSFSAVGGLSDQIREIRETIELPLMNPELFLRVGIKPPKGVLLYGPPGTGKTLLARALASNIDVNFIKVVSSAVIGKYIGESARIIREMFAYARNHEPCIIFMDEIDALGGRRFSEGTSADREIQRTLMELLNQLDGFDELGKTCEDNHGDQPSGCSRPCSLTSRASGSQD
;
A
#
# COMPACT_ATOMS: atom_id res chain seq x y z
N MET A 1 22.10 -39.61 64.76
CA MET A 1 23.10 -39.43 63.68
C MET A 1 22.87 -40.34 62.46
N ALA A 2 21.64 -40.81 62.17
CA ALA A 2 21.37 -41.74 61.05
C ALA A 2 20.71 -41.11 59.82
N ALA A 3 20.38 -39.81 59.84
CA ALA A 3 19.68 -39.14 58.73
C ALA A 3 20.58 -38.87 57.50
N THR A 4 21.91 -38.85 57.67
CA THR A 4 22.84 -38.30 56.68
C THR A 4 23.07 -39.19 55.45
N ALA A 5 22.94 -40.53 55.57
CA ALA A 5 23.19 -41.45 54.46
C ALA A 5 22.00 -41.54 53.47
N ASP A 6 20.77 -41.52 53.98
CA ASP A 6 19.57 -41.50 53.15
C ASP A 6 19.35 -40.14 52.49
N ASP A 7 19.72 -39.05 53.17
CA ASP A 7 19.70 -37.70 52.59
C ASP A 7 20.72 -37.56 51.45
N ALA A 8 21.90 -38.18 51.54
CA ALA A 8 22.88 -38.22 50.45
C ALA A 8 22.39 -39.01 49.24
N ARG A 9 21.70 -40.15 49.45
CA ARG A 9 21.08 -40.95 48.37
C ARG A 9 19.94 -40.19 47.69
N ARG A 10 19.08 -39.51 48.46
CA ARG A 10 18.02 -38.64 47.93
C ARG A 10 18.59 -37.48 47.14
N ALA A 11 19.66 -36.84 47.62
CA ALA A 11 20.34 -35.75 46.92
C ALA A 11 20.93 -36.22 45.58
N ALA A 12 21.57 -37.40 45.54
CA ALA A 12 22.10 -37.98 44.30
C ALA A 12 20.99 -38.34 43.29
N ALA A 13 19.86 -38.89 43.76
CA ALA A 13 18.70 -39.19 42.92
C ALA A 13 18.07 -37.91 42.34
N VAL A 14 17.93 -36.85 43.15
CA VAL A 14 17.43 -35.54 42.72
C VAL A 14 18.40 -34.89 41.71
N ALA A 15 19.71 -35.01 41.92
CA ALA A 15 20.71 -34.50 40.98
C ALA A 15 20.64 -35.20 39.61
N LYS A 16 20.49 -36.53 39.60
CA LYS A 16 20.31 -37.32 38.37
C LYS A 16 19.02 -36.94 37.63
N TYR A 17 17.91 -36.81 38.36
CA TYR A 17 16.63 -36.35 37.80
C TYR A 17 16.72 -34.95 37.20
N ARG A 18 17.36 -33.99 37.90
CA ARG A 18 17.59 -32.63 37.40
C ARG A 18 18.44 -32.62 36.13
N ALA A 19 19.51 -33.42 36.06
CA ALA A 19 20.34 -33.54 34.87
C ALA A 19 19.55 -34.09 33.66
N SER A 20 18.71 -35.11 33.87
CA SER A 20 17.83 -35.63 32.83
C SER A 20 16.79 -34.61 32.36
N LEU A 21 16.26 -33.80 33.28
CA LEU A 21 15.27 -32.77 32.97
C LEU A 21 15.87 -31.61 32.16
N LEU A 22 17.10 -31.19 32.50
CA LEU A 22 17.87 -30.20 31.71
C LEU A 22 18.14 -30.71 30.29
N ALA A 23 18.62 -31.95 30.15
CA ALA A 23 18.87 -32.55 28.84
C ALA A 23 17.58 -32.72 27.99
N CYS A 24 16.43 -32.93 28.64
CA CYS A 24 15.14 -32.96 27.95
C CYS A 24 14.76 -31.57 27.43
N ARG A 25 14.95 -30.52 28.25
CA ARG A 25 14.68 -29.13 27.89
C ARG A 25 15.57 -28.62 26.75
N GLU A 26 16.86 -28.98 26.77
CA GLU A 26 17.79 -28.67 25.68
C GLU A 26 17.36 -29.34 24.38
N ARG A 27 17.03 -30.64 24.41
CA ARG A 27 16.49 -31.34 23.23
C ARG A 27 15.21 -30.71 22.71
N GLN A 28 14.30 -30.29 23.60
CA GLN A 28 13.09 -29.57 23.19
C GLN A 28 13.43 -28.25 22.47
N SER A 29 14.39 -27.47 22.97
CA SER A 29 14.81 -26.22 22.30
C SER A 29 15.45 -26.44 20.93
N LEU A 30 16.22 -27.53 20.78
CA LEU A 30 16.81 -27.93 19.49
C LEU A 30 15.74 -28.39 18.52
N LEU A 31 14.73 -29.14 18.99
CA LEU A 31 13.60 -29.53 18.15
C LEU A 31 12.78 -28.33 17.69
N THR A 32 12.48 -27.37 18.58
CA THR A 32 11.74 -26.16 18.19
C THR A 32 12.50 -25.32 17.17
N THR A 33 13.80 -25.10 17.37
CA THR A 33 14.64 -24.38 16.39
C THR A 33 14.77 -25.13 15.06
N GLY A 34 14.89 -26.46 15.10
CA GLY A 34 14.91 -27.32 13.92
C GLY A 34 13.61 -27.25 13.12
N GLU A 35 12.46 -27.28 13.81
CA GLU A 35 11.14 -27.12 13.19
C GLU A 35 10.97 -25.73 12.56
N GLU A 36 11.43 -24.67 13.23
CA GLU A 36 11.42 -23.31 12.67
C GLU A 36 12.25 -23.19 11.40
N ASN A 37 13.45 -23.79 11.39
CA ASN A 37 14.33 -23.80 10.23
C ASN A 37 13.73 -24.61 9.07
N LEU A 38 13.12 -25.77 9.36
CA LEU A 38 12.40 -26.56 8.36
C LEU A 38 11.20 -25.80 7.79
N LYS A 39 10.46 -25.05 8.62
CA LYS A 39 9.36 -24.18 8.16
C LYS A 39 9.88 -23.06 7.24
N LYS A 40 10.99 -22.41 7.58
CA LYS A 40 11.62 -21.38 6.73
C LYS A 40 12.07 -21.97 5.39
N ALA A 41 12.82 -23.07 5.42
CA ALA A 41 13.31 -23.73 4.21
C ALA A 41 12.17 -24.25 3.30
N ARG A 42 11.06 -24.72 3.88
CA ARG A 42 9.87 -25.11 3.10
C ARG A 42 9.25 -23.91 2.39
N LYS A 43 9.07 -22.78 3.07
CA LYS A 43 8.53 -21.55 2.47
C LYS A 43 9.43 -21.04 1.34
N GLU A 44 10.74 -21.03 1.54
CA GLU A 44 11.71 -20.64 0.51
C GLU A 44 11.66 -21.56 -0.72
N ARG A 45 11.50 -22.87 -0.50
CA ARG A 45 11.33 -23.84 -1.57
C ARG A 45 10.05 -23.61 -2.36
N GLU A 46 8.93 -23.33 -1.68
CA GLU A 46 7.65 -23.03 -2.35
C GLU A 46 7.78 -21.80 -3.26
N ILE A 47 8.38 -20.72 -2.76
CA ILE A 47 8.65 -19.50 -3.54
C ILE A 47 9.54 -19.83 -4.74
N THR A 48 10.63 -20.56 -4.53
CA THR A 48 11.57 -20.92 -5.61
C THR A 48 10.89 -21.78 -6.68
N ASP A 49 10.06 -22.76 -6.28
CA ASP A 49 9.29 -23.60 -7.19
C ASP A 49 8.28 -22.78 -8.00
N GLU A 50 7.68 -21.74 -7.42
CA GLU A 50 6.83 -20.79 -8.15
C GLU A 50 7.61 -19.96 -9.17
N HIS A 51 8.81 -19.50 -8.82
CA HIS A 51 9.68 -18.76 -9.71
C HIS A 51 10.13 -19.63 -10.89
N VAL A 52 10.53 -20.88 -10.63
CA VAL A 52 10.89 -21.85 -11.68
C VAL A 52 9.72 -22.10 -12.62
N LYS A 53 8.50 -22.27 -12.08
CA LYS A 53 7.29 -22.38 -12.91
C LYS A 53 7.06 -21.14 -13.74
N ALA A 54 7.32 -19.95 -13.22
CA ALA A 54 7.20 -18.70 -13.97
C ALA A 54 8.20 -18.63 -15.15
N PHE A 55 9.45 -19.07 -14.96
CA PHE A 55 10.45 -19.15 -16.04
C PHE A 55 10.12 -20.20 -17.10
N GLN A 56 9.52 -21.32 -16.71
CA GLN A 56 9.11 -22.37 -17.65
C GLN A 56 7.82 -22.01 -18.42
N CYS A 57 7.08 -20.98 -18.00
CA CYS A 57 5.86 -20.58 -18.71
C CYS A 57 6.23 -19.96 -20.07
N VAL A 58 5.67 -20.54 -21.12
CA VAL A 58 5.62 -19.92 -22.46
C VAL A 58 4.83 -18.60 -22.35
N GLY A 59 5.19 -17.60 -23.15
CA GLY A 59 4.57 -16.28 -23.13
C GLY A 59 3.05 -16.33 -23.10
N GLN A 60 2.44 -15.68 -22.11
CA GLN A 60 0.99 -15.63 -21.92
C GLN A 60 0.41 -14.39 -22.59
N ILE A 61 -0.82 -14.49 -23.10
CA ILE A 61 -1.52 -13.37 -23.71
C ILE A 61 -2.25 -12.58 -22.63
N VAL A 62 -2.07 -11.27 -22.60
CA VAL A 62 -2.77 -10.40 -21.64
C VAL A 62 -4.10 -9.92 -22.21
N GLY A 63 -5.17 -10.09 -21.43
CA GLY A 63 -6.51 -9.61 -21.75
C GLY A 63 -7.23 -8.99 -20.54
N GLU A 64 -8.36 -8.36 -20.82
CA GLU A 64 -9.24 -7.73 -19.83
C GLU A 64 -10.61 -8.40 -19.87
N VAL A 65 -11.13 -8.78 -18.70
CA VAL A 65 -12.46 -9.38 -18.57
C VAL A 65 -13.52 -8.31 -18.80
N LEU A 66 -14.36 -8.47 -19.82
CA LEU A 66 -15.44 -7.54 -20.12
C LEU A 66 -16.69 -7.85 -19.31
N ARG A 67 -17.10 -9.13 -19.30
CA ARG A 67 -18.35 -9.56 -18.67
C ARG A 67 -18.26 -11.04 -18.26
N PRO A 68 -18.61 -11.39 -17.01
CA PRO A 68 -18.86 -12.77 -16.64
C PRO A 68 -20.17 -13.26 -17.27
N LEU A 69 -20.18 -14.46 -17.85
CA LEU A 69 -21.40 -15.12 -18.33
C LEU A 69 -21.82 -16.18 -17.31
N ALA A 70 -23.04 -16.72 -17.41
CA ALA A 70 -23.48 -17.82 -16.56
C ALA A 70 -22.59 -19.07 -16.75
N GLY A 71 -22.06 -19.60 -15.65
CA GLY A 71 -21.09 -20.70 -15.60
C GLY A 71 -19.63 -20.22 -15.55
N ASP A 72 -18.67 -21.12 -15.81
CA ASP A 72 -17.21 -20.81 -15.80
C ASP A 72 -16.72 -20.07 -17.06
N ARG A 73 -17.62 -19.38 -17.77
CA ARG A 73 -17.34 -18.73 -19.05
C ARG A 73 -17.30 -17.21 -18.93
N PHE A 74 -16.29 -16.60 -19.54
CA PHE A 74 -16.02 -15.17 -19.45
C PHE A 74 -15.75 -14.60 -20.84
N ILE A 75 -16.22 -13.38 -21.09
CA ILE A 75 -15.86 -12.64 -22.30
C ILE A 75 -14.59 -11.84 -21.98
N VAL A 76 -13.50 -12.15 -22.67
CA VAL A 76 -12.20 -11.48 -22.49
C VAL A 76 -11.85 -10.72 -23.76
N LYS A 77 -11.38 -9.47 -23.61
CA LYS A 77 -10.84 -8.66 -24.70
C LYS A 77 -9.32 -8.68 -24.61
N VAL A 78 -8.65 -9.14 -25.65
CA VAL A 78 -7.18 -9.04 -25.76
C VAL A 78 -6.80 -7.59 -26.07
N ARG A 79 -5.67 -7.11 -25.53
CA ARG A 79 -5.23 -5.69 -25.59
C ARG A 79 -5.34 -5.08 -27.00
N SER A 80 -4.94 -5.84 -28.02
CA SER A 80 -5.06 -5.47 -29.43
C SER A 80 -5.66 -6.64 -30.22
N GLY A 81 -6.90 -7.01 -29.89
CA GLY A 81 -7.54 -8.15 -30.52
C GLY A 81 -9.06 -8.17 -30.40
N PRO A 82 -9.71 -9.19 -31.01
CA PRO A 82 -11.14 -9.40 -30.88
C PRO A 82 -11.51 -9.86 -29.46
N ARG A 83 -12.81 -10.00 -29.23
CA ARG A 83 -13.35 -10.51 -27.97
C ARG A 83 -13.47 -12.03 -28.07
N TYR A 84 -12.98 -12.74 -27.07
CA TYR A 84 -13.04 -14.19 -27.00
C TYR A 84 -13.98 -14.62 -25.89
N LEU A 85 -14.73 -15.70 -26.12
CA LEU A 85 -15.43 -16.43 -25.08
C LEU A 85 -14.48 -17.49 -24.53
N VAL A 86 -14.08 -17.30 -23.29
CA VAL A 86 -13.01 -18.06 -22.64
C VAL A 86 -13.58 -18.85 -21.48
N ASN A 87 -13.06 -20.05 -21.25
CA ASN A 87 -13.32 -20.81 -20.04
C ASN A 87 -12.28 -20.50 -18.94
N CYS A 88 -12.73 -20.48 -17.70
CA CYS A 88 -11.84 -20.38 -16.55
C CYS A 88 -11.26 -21.73 -16.18
N ARG A 89 -10.01 -21.72 -15.72
CA ARG A 89 -9.39 -22.90 -15.13
C ARG A 89 -9.96 -23.09 -13.71
N ASN A 90 -10.39 -24.30 -13.36
CA ASN A 90 -11.06 -24.65 -12.08
C ASN A 90 -10.26 -24.32 -10.80
N LYS A 91 -9.01 -23.86 -10.92
CA LYS A 91 -8.17 -23.44 -9.79
C LYS A 91 -8.33 -21.97 -9.41
N LEU A 92 -9.08 -21.19 -10.19
CA LEU A 92 -9.27 -19.76 -9.95
C LEU A 92 -10.64 -19.48 -9.34
N ASN A 93 -10.69 -18.55 -8.40
CA ASN A 93 -11.93 -18.12 -7.77
C ASN A 93 -12.74 -17.25 -8.75
N THR A 94 -13.94 -17.70 -9.08
CA THR A 94 -14.88 -17.01 -9.99
C THR A 94 -15.31 -15.63 -9.44
N GLU A 95 -15.35 -15.47 -8.11
CA GLU A 95 -15.81 -14.23 -7.45
C GLU A 95 -14.85 -13.04 -7.63
N SER A 96 -13.55 -13.30 -7.76
CA SER A 96 -12.54 -12.25 -7.98
C SER A 96 -12.50 -11.72 -9.42
N LEU A 97 -13.13 -12.43 -10.36
CA LEU A 97 -13.15 -12.06 -11.78
C LEU A 97 -14.26 -11.04 -12.07
N LYS A 98 -14.05 -9.83 -11.57
CA LYS A 98 -14.90 -8.66 -11.87
C LYS A 98 -14.62 -8.11 -13.26
N THR A 99 -15.55 -7.30 -13.76
CA THR A 99 -15.39 -6.59 -15.02
C THR A 99 -14.21 -5.61 -14.92
N GLY A 100 -13.36 -5.58 -15.95
CA GLY A 100 -12.14 -4.80 -15.99
C GLY A 100 -10.92 -5.45 -15.31
N THR A 101 -11.04 -6.66 -14.76
CA THR A 101 -9.88 -7.37 -14.21
C THR A 101 -8.97 -7.86 -15.33
N ARG A 102 -7.66 -7.70 -15.13
CA ARG A 102 -6.63 -8.18 -16.07
C ARG A 102 -6.35 -9.66 -15.84
N VAL A 103 -6.28 -10.40 -16.92
CA VAL A 103 -6.11 -11.86 -16.90
C VAL A 103 -5.09 -12.30 -17.94
N CYS A 104 -4.34 -13.34 -17.59
CA CYS A 104 -3.44 -14.05 -18.49
C CYS A 104 -4.22 -15.18 -19.13
N LEU A 105 -4.11 -15.26 -20.46
CA LEU A 105 -4.65 -16.32 -21.28
C LEU A 105 -3.52 -17.22 -21.76
N ASP A 106 -3.78 -18.52 -21.79
CA ASP A 106 -2.91 -19.47 -22.48
C ASP A 106 -2.97 -19.19 -24.00
N PRO A 107 -1.83 -19.01 -24.69
CA PRO A 107 -1.84 -18.73 -26.13
C PRO A 107 -2.50 -19.84 -26.97
N SER A 108 -2.50 -21.08 -26.49
CA SER A 108 -3.00 -22.25 -27.24
C SER A 108 -4.49 -22.50 -27.04
N THR A 109 -4.96 -22.43 -25.81
CA THR A 109 -6.34 -22.79 -25.43
C THR A 109 -7.21 -21.57 -25.15
N LEU A 110 -6.61 -20.37 -25.11
CA LEU A 110 -7.25 -19.12 -24.69
C LEU A 110 -7.96 -19.23 -23.35
N THR A 111 -7.55 -20.14 -22.46
CA THR A 111 -8.13 -20.29 -21.11
C THR A 111 -7.54 -19.28 -20.14
N ILE A 112 -8.34 -18.80 -19.16
CA ILE A 112 -7.81 -17.91 -18.12
C ILE A 112 -6.91 -18.73 -17.18
N VAL A 113 -5.61 -18.39 -17.17
CA VAL A 113 -4.57 -19.08 -16.41
C VAL A 113 -4.38 -18.45 -15.04
N ARG A 114 -4.24 -17.12 -15.00
CA ARG A 114 -3.96 -16.32 -13.80
C ARG A 114 -4.57 -14.92 -13.94
N MET A 115 -4.83 -14.28 -12.81
CA MET A 115 -5.14 -12.84 -12.76
C MET A 115 -3.83 -12.05 -12.70
N LEU A 116 -3.80 -10.88 -13.34
CA LEU A 116 -2.69 -9.94 -13.23
C LEU A 116 -3.10 -8.75 -12.34
N PRO A 117 -2.13 -8.13 -11.67
CA PRO A 117 -2.33 -6.81 -11.11
C PRO A 117 -2.72 -5.80 -12.22
N ARG A 118 -3.32 -4.69 -11.80
CA ARG A 118 -3.64 -3.58 -12.71
C ARG A 118 -2.37 -3.02 -13.34
N GLU A 119 -2.46 -2.50 -14.57
CA GLU A 119 -1.38 -1.64 -15.07
C GLU A 119 -1.25 -0.44 -14.16
N VAL A 120 -0.01 -0.08 -13.90
CA VAL A 120 0.34 1.17 -13.26
C VAL A 120 1.32 1.85 -14.22
N ASP A 121 1.04 3.09 -14.59
CA ASP A 121 1.92 3.89 -15.43
C ASP A 121 3.32 3.95 -14.77
N PRO A 122 4.41 3.82 -15.54
CA PRO A 122 5.75 3.72 -15.00
C PRO A 122 6.15 4.95 -14.18
N LEU A 123 5.60 6.12 -14.51
CA LEU A 123 5.77 7.34 -13.75
C LEU A 123 5.24 7.19 -12.32
N VAL A 124 4.05 6.60 -12.16
CA VAL A 124 3.44 6.36 -10.84
C VAL A 124 4.24 5.32 -10.06
N PHE A 125 4.70 4.26 -10.73
CA PHE A 125 5.52 3.24 -10.08
C PHE A 125 6.84 3.81 -9.53
N ASN A 126 7.50 4.68 -10.28
CA ASN A 126 8.74 5.34 -9.84
C ASN A 126 8.50 6.31 -8.66
N MET A 127 7.34 6.97 -8.59
CA MET A 127 6.98 7.87 -7.49
C MET A 127 6.78 7.14 -6.15
N VAL A 128 6.46 5.85 -6.19
CA VAL A 128 6.23 5.01 -5.00
C VAL A 128 7.53 4.46 -4.43
N HIS A 129 8.51 4.15 -5.30
CA HIS A 129 9.79 3.55 -4.89
C HIS A 129 10.85 4.59 -4.50
N GLU A 130 10.50 5.87 -4.41
CA GLU A 130 11.43 6.87 -3.88
C GLU A 130 11.47 6.74 -2.35
N ASP A 131 12.50 6.05 -1.84
CA ASP A 131 12.69 5.88 -0.40
C ASP A 131 12.69 7.24 0.32
N PRO A 132 11.91 7.44 1.40
CA PRO A 132 11.79 8.73 2.08
C PRO A 132 13.10 9.24 2.72
N GLY A 133 14.18 8.46 2.68
CA GLY A 133 15.43 8.74 3.38
C GLY A 133 15.25 8.48 4.89
N ASN A 134 16.34 8.08 5.56
CA ASN A 134 16.30 7.77 6.99
C ASN A 134 16.49 9.05 7.83
N VAL A 135 15.52 9.97 7.77
CA VAL A 135 15.55 11.25 8.47
C VAL A 135 14.65 11.19 9.70
N SER A 136 15.21 11.39 10.89
CA SER A 136 14.45 11.44 12.13
C SER A 136 13.94 12.85 12.43
N PHE A 137 12.88 12.97 13.25
CA PHE A 137 12.38 14.28 13.69
C PHE A 137 13.42 15.11 14.45
N SER A 138 14.41 14.46 15.06
CA SER A 138 15.53 15.12 15.75
C SER A 138 16.39 15.96 14.80
N ALA A 139 16.37 15.68 13.50
CA ALA A 139 17.08 16.49 12.50
C ALA A 139 16.35 17.80 12.15
N VAL A 140 15.09 17.97 12.54
CA VAL A 140 14.28 19.16 12.26
C VAL A 140 14.28 20.08 13.49
N GLY A 141 15.06 21.16 13.41
CA GLY A 141 15.18 22.14 14.51
C GLY A 141 14.07 23.20 14.50
N GLY A 142 13.61 23.60 15.70
CA GLY A 142 12.78 24.80 15.90
C GLY A 142 11.32 24.72 15.45
N LEU A 143 10.84 23.55 15.04
CA LEU A 143 9.46 23.32 14.55
C LEU A 143 8.68 22.31 15.41
N SER A 144 8.94 22.28 16.73
CA SER A 144 8.38 21.27 17.63
C SER A 144 6.85 21.28 17.69
N ASP A 145 6.25 22.48 17.66
CA ASP A 145 4.79 22.63 17.75
C ASP A 145 4.11 22.14 16.46
N GLN A 146 4.68 22.49 15.29
CA GLN A 146 4.19 22.05 13.99
C GLN A 146 4.35 20.53 13.81
N ILE A 147 5.47 19.97 14.27
CA ILE A 147 5.68 18.51 14.30
C ILE A 147 4.59 17.85 15.13
N ARG A 148 4.27 18.41 16.31
CA ARG A 148 3.22 17.86 17.19
C ARG A 148 1.85 17.88 16.53
N GLU A 149 1.46 18.99 15.92
CA GLU A 149 0.17 19.11 15.21
C GLU A 149 0.04 18.11 14.06
N ILE A 150 1.07 17.97 13.23
CA ILE A 150 1.07 17.02 12.11
C ILE A 150 0.99 15.58 12.62
N ARG A 151 1.71 15.27 13.70
CA ARG A 151 1.71 13.96 14.34
C ARG A 151 0.33 13.60 14.89
N GLU A 152 -0.30 14.52 15.62
CA GLU A 152 -1.68 14.34 16.11
C GLU A 152 -2.69 14.18 14.96
N THR A 153 -2.46 14.86 13.84
CA THR A 153 -3.36 14.82 12.69
C THR A 153 -3.27 13.52 11.89
N ILE A 154 -2.06 12.96 11.73
CA ILE A 154 -1.81 11.82 10.83
C ILE A 154 -1.60 10.51 11.60
N GLU A 155 -0.86 10.52 12.70
CA GLU A 155 -0.53 9.31 13.46
C GLU A 155 -1.72 8.86 14.33
N LEU A 156 -2.49 9.80 14.89
CA LEU A 156 -3.64 9.50 15.76
C LEU A 156 -4.75 8.72 15.02
N PRO A 157 -5.17 9.09 13.80
CA PRO A 157 -6.15 8.31 13.05
C PRO A 157 -5.66 6.93 12.62
N LEU A 158 -4.36 6.79 12.36
CA LEU A 158 -3.75 5.51 11.96
C LEU A 158 -3.65 4.55 13.15
N MET A 159 -3.29 5.04 14.34
CA MET A 159 -3.10 4.20 15.52
C MET A 159 -4.43 3.86 16.21
N ASN A 160 -5.38 4.80 16.31
CA ASN A 160 -6.59 4.64 17.11
C ASN A 160 -7.86 5.14 16.38
N PRO A 161 -8.33 4.45 15.34
CA PRO A 161 -9.54 4.85 14.61
C PRO A 161 -10.81 4.78 15.47
N GLU A 162 -10.85 3.93 16.50
CA GLU A 162 -12.01 3.82 17.41
C GLU A 162 -12.32 5.11 18.16
N LEU A 163 -11.30 5.91 18.50
CA LEU A 163 -11.51 7.17 19.22
C LEU A 163 -12.33 8.15 18.38
N PHE A 164 -12.08 8.22 17.08
CA PHE A 164 -12.84 9.07 16.16
C PHE A 164 -14.29 8.60 16.00
N LEU A 165 -14.51 7.29 15.96
CA LEU A 165 -15.85 6.71 15.88
C LEU A 165 -16.68 7.00 17.14
N ARG A 166 -16.08 6.91 18.33
CA ARG A 166 -16.77 7.18 19.61
C ARG A 166 -17.11 8.65 19.78
N VAL A 167 -16.21 9.55 19.38
CA VAL A 167 -16.42 11.00 19.48
C VAL A 167 -17.32 11.51 18.34
N GLY A 168 -17.46 10.75 17.25
CA GLY A 168 -18.30 11.11 16.11
C GLY A 168 -17.72 12.22 15.22
N ILE A 169 -16.41 12.47 15.31
CA ILE A 169 -15.71 13.47 14.52
C ILE A 169 -15.05 12.80 13.32
N LYS A 170 -15.18 13.40 12.13
CA LYS A 170 -14.47 12.95 10.94
C LYS A 170 -12.98 13.29 11.08
N PRO A 171 -12.05 12.33 10.89
CA PRO A 171 -10.64 12.65 10.90
C PRO A 171 -10.30 13.59 9.74
N PRO A 172 -9.34 14.51 9.94
CA PRO A 172 -8.87 15.41 8.89
C PRO A 172 -8.28 14.62 7.72
N LYS A 173 -8.61 15.00 6.49
CA LYS A 173 -8.22 14.28 5.26
C LYS A 173 -6.79 14.61 4.79
N GLY A 174 -6.30 15.80 5.13
CA GLY A 174 -4.99 16.24 4.69
C GLY A 174 -4.48 17.45 5.45
N VAL A 175 -3.19 17.71 5.29
CA VAL A 175 -2.47 18.83 5.89
C VAL A 175 -1.85 19.66 4.77
N LEU A 176 -1.93 20.98 4.91
CA LEU A 176 -1.29 21.94 4.01
C LEU A 176 -0.14 22.65 4.73
N LEU A 177 1.09 22.42 4.28
CA LEU A 177 2.29 23.09 4.81
C LEU A 177 2.60 24.35 4.00
N TYR A 178 2.44 25.54 4.58
CA TYR A 178 2.73 26.81 3.90
C TYR A 178 3.79 27.65 4.66
N GLY A 179 4.34 28.66 3.99
CA GLY A 179 5.45 29.48 4.51
C GLY A 179 6.51 29.82 3.46
N PRO A 180 7.53 30.62 3.83
CA PRO A 180 8.64 30.96 2.93
C PRO A 180 9.45 29.72 2.53
N PRO A 181 10.13 29.75 1.37
CA PRO A 181 11.05 28.68 0.98
C PRO A 181 12.22 28.59 1.99
N GLY A 182 12.75 27.38 2.19
CA GLY A 182 13.89 27.16 3.10
C GLY A 182 13.53 26.83 4.56
N THR A 183 12.25 26.78 4.92
CA THR A 183 11.79 26.38 6.28
C THR A 183 11.70 24.87 6.50
N GLY A 184 12.30 24.06 5.61
CA GLY A 184 12.40 22.61 5.81
C GLY A 184 11.09 21.83 5.62
N LYS A 185 10.08 22.35 4.92
CA LYS A 185 8.79 21.63 4.70
C LYS A 185 8.94 20.27 4.04
N THR A 186 9.76 20.20 2.99
CA THR A 186 10.07 18.94 2.30
C THR A 186 10.84 17.98 3.21
N LEU A 187 11.70 18.50 4.09
CA LEU A 187 12.41 17.69 5.09
C LEU A 187 11.47 17.15 6.17
N LEU A 188 10.51 17.97 6.63
CA LEU A 188 9.50 17.59 7.60
C LEU A 188 8.60 16.47 7.07
N ALA A 189 8.18 16.56 5.80
CA ALA A 189 7.38 15.51 5.17
C ALA A 189 8.15 14.18 5.03
N ARG A 190 9.43 14.24 4.65
CA ARG A 190 10.31 13.06 4.59
C ARG A 190 10.53 12.43 5.98
N ALA A 191 10.78 13.27 6.99
CA ALA A 191 10.92 12.81 8.36
C ALA A 191 9.64 12.13 8.87
N LEU A 192 8.47 12.69 8.58
CA LEU A 192 7.20 12.07 8.93
C LEU A 192 7.04 10.69 8.28
N ALA A 193 7.32 10.57 6.99
CA ALA A 193 7.22 9.30 6.27
C ALA A 193 8.12 8.21 6.86
N SER A 194 9.36 8.56 7.21
CA SER A 194 10.33 7.62 7.80
C SER A 194 9.98 7.16 9.22
N ASN A 195 9.13 7.89 9.96
CA ASN A 195 8.77 7.52 11.34
C ASN A 195 7.51 6.65 11.43
N ILE A 196 6.64 6.69 10.41
CA ILE A 196 5.37 5.95 10.41
C ILE A 196 5.49 4.60 9.67
N ASP A 197 6.59 4.35 8.94
CA ASP A 197 6.82 3.13 8.15
C ASP A 197 5.66 2.78 7.20
N VAL A 198 5.15 3.81 6.51
CA VAL A 198 4.04 3.70 5.56
C VAL A 198 4.50 3.97 4.13
N ASN A 199 3.74 3.45 3.16
CA ASN A 199 4.02 3.71 1.75
C ASN A 199 3.98 5.20 1.46
N PHE A 200 5.12 5.75 1.03
CA PHE A 200 5.29 7.16 0.75
C PHE A 200 5.27 7.38 -0.76
N ILE A 201 4.32 8.19 -1.24
CA ILE A 201 4.20 8.54 -2.66
C ILE A 201 4.57 10.01 -2.79
N LYS A 202 5.76 10.30 -3.31
CA LYS A 202 6.20 11.67 -3.55
C LYS A 202 5.87 12.09 -4.96
N VAL A 203 5.21 13.24 -5.07
CA VAL A 203 4.77 13.81 -6.34
C VAL A 203 5.24 15.25 -6.39
N VAL A 204 6.00 15.59 -7.41
CA VAL A 204 6.33 16.99 -7.71
C VAL A 204 5.31 17.48 -8.72
N SER A 205 4.57 18.53 -8.37
CA SER A 205 3.45 19.02 -9.18
C SER A 205 3.86 19.45 -10.60
N SER A 206 5.08 19.97 -10.75
CA SER A 206 5.67 20.31 -12.06
C SER A 206 5.96 19.09 -12.95
N ALA A 207 6.21 17.91 -12.37
CA ALA A 207 6.50 16.68 -13.10
C ALA A 207 5.25 15.98 -13.66
N VAL A 208 4.07 16.28 -13.10
CA VAL A 208 2.79 15.67 -13.54
C VAL A 208 2.24 16.32 -14.81
N ILE A 209 2.69 17.54 -15.12
CA ILE A 209 2.22 18.31 -16.29
C ILE A 209 2.93 17.80 -17.55
N GLY A 210 2.21 17.02 -18.36
CA GLY A 210 2.69 16.48 -19.63
C GLY A 210 2.48 17.44 -20.81
N LYS A 211 3.06 17.08 -21.97
CA LYS A 211 2.81 17.78 -23.25
C LYS A 211 1.49 17.33 -23.90
N TYR A 212 0.93 16.21 -23.46
CA TYR A 212 -0.23 15.57 -24.06
C TYR A 212 -1.48 15.82 -23.22
N ILE A 213 -2.49 16.37 -23.87
CA ILE A 213 -3.76 16.74 -23.24
C ILE A 213 -4.39 15.53 -22.56
N GLY A 214 -4.55 15.62 -21.23
CA GLY A 214 -5.26 14.63 -20.42
C GLY A 214 -4.41 13.45 -19.95
N GLU A 215 -3.14 13.39 -20.32
CA GLU A 215 -2.17 12.44 -19.75
C GLU A 215 -2.01 12.69 -18.24
N SER A 216 -1.81 13.95 -17.89
CA SER A 216 -1.68 14.44 -16.52
C SER A 216 -2.87 14.07 -15.62
N ALA A 217 -4.11 14.23 -16.10
CA ALA A 217 -5.31 13.82 -15.39
C ALA A 217 -5.41 12.29 -15.23
N ARG A 218 -4.96 11.51 -16.21
CA ARG A 218 -4.90 10.05 -16.11
C ARG A 218 -3.90 9.61 -15.04
N ILE A 219 -2.70 10.21 -15.01
CA ILE A 219 -1.66 9.92 -14.00
C ILE A 219 -2.19 10.15 -12.60
N ILE A 220 -2.90 11.26 -12.35
CA ILE A 220 -3.50 11.57 -11.04
C ILE A 220 -4.48 10.47 -10.63
N ARG A 221 -5.40 10.04 -11.51
CA ARG A 221 -6.34 8.95 -11.21
C ARG A 221 -5.62 7.65 -10.88
N GLU A 222 -4.58 7.34 -11.65
CA GLU A 222 -3.82 6.11 -11.52
C GLU A 222 -3.00 6.09 -10.22
N MET A 223 -2.42 7.22 -9.84
CA MET A 223 -1.77 7.44 -8.55
C MET A 223 -2.72 7.24 -7.37
N PHE A 224 -3.91 7.85 -7.39
CA PHE A 224 -4.89 7.64 -6.32
C PHE A 224 -5.45 6.21 -6.31
N ALA A 225 -5.59 5.57 -7.47
CA ALA A 225 -5.97 4.16 -7.55
C ALA A 225 -4.88 3.24 -6.98
N TYR A 226 -3.61 3.55 -7.23
CA TYR A 226 -2.48 2.85 -6.66
C TYR A 226 -2.44 2.99 -5.14
N ALA A 227 -2.58 4.22 -4.65
CA ALA A 227 -2.63 4.55 -3.22
C ALA A 227 -3.72 3.74 -2.48
N ARG A 228 -4.94 3.66 -3.04
CA ARG A 228 -6.05 2.86 -2.48
C ARG A 228 -5.76 1.35 -2.40
N ASN A 229 -4.95 0.82 -3.31
CA ASN A 229 -4.58 -0.60 -3.27
C ASN A 229 -3.46 -0.90 -2.26
N HIS A 230 -2.72 0.13 -1.83
CA HIS A 230 -1.53 0.02 -0.99
C HIS A 230 -1.71 0.75 0.35
N GLU A 231 -2.92 0.73 0.90
CA GLU A 231 -3.24 1.25 2.23
C GLU A 231 -2.51 0.45 3.32
N PRO A 232 -1.92 1.12 4.35
CA PRO A 232 -1.85 2.57 4.59
C PRO A 232 -0.77 3.28 3.75
N CYS A 233 -1.12 4.42 3.15
CA CYS A 233 -0.17 5.23 2.37
C CYS A 233 -0.33 6.74 2.60
N ILE A 234 0.78 7.46 2.39
CA ILE A 234 0.86 8.92 2.46
C ILE A 234 1.23 9.47 1.08
N ILE A 235 0.41 10.35 0.53
CA ILE A 235 0.70 11.07 -0.72
C ILE A 235 1.26 12.44 -0.36
N PHE A 236 2.49 12.74 -0.74
CA PHE A 236 3.11 14.05 -0.57
C PHE A 236 3.21 14.79 -1.89
N MET A 237 2.47 15.88 -2.03
CA MET A 237 2.54 16.76 -3.20
C MET A 237 3.37 18.00 -2.88
N ASP A 238 4.50 18.13 -3.56
CA ASP A 238 5.36 19.31 -3.48
C ASP A 238 5.07 20.29 -4.62
N GLU A 239 5.37 21.58 -4.38
CA GLU A 239 5.19 22.67 -5.35
C GLU A 239 3.76 22.77 -5.95
N ILE A 240 2.73 22.56 -5.13
CA ILE A 240 1.33 22.59 -5.61
C ILE A 240 0.91 23.95 -6.19
N ASP A 241 1.64 25.01 -5.86
CA ASP A 241 1.50 26.33 -6.45
C ASP A 241 1.76 26.34 -7.97
N ALA A 242 2.57 25.41 -8.50
CA ALA A 242 2.74 25.22 -9.94
C ALA A 242 1.42 24.82 -10.66
N LEU A 243 0.52 24.12 -9.96
CA LEU A 243 -0.82 23.77 -10.46
C LEU A 243 -1.88 24.84 -10.12
N GLY A 244 -1.58 25.69 -9.14
CA GLY A 244 -2.48 26.70 -8.57
C GLY A 244 -2.43 28.07 -9.23
N GLY A 245 -1.83 28.20 -10.42
CA GLY A 245 -1.71 29.46 -11.15
C GLY A 245 -3.05 30.22 -11.23
N ARG A 246 -3.01 31.55 -10.99
CA ARG A 246 -4.20 32.42 -11.03
C ARG A 246 -4.95 32.21 -12.35
N ARG A 247 -6.28 32.10 -12.26
CA ARG A 247 -7.20 32.01 -13.41
C ARG A 247 -7.15 33.30 -14.23
N PHE A 248 -6.14 33.46 -15.08
CA PHE A 248 -6.16 34.55 -16.06
C PHE A 248 -7.10 34.15 -17.20
N SER A 249 -8.01 35.07 -17.55
CA SER A 249 -9.09 34.89 -18.50
C SER A 249 -8.63 34.70 -19.95
N GLU A 250 -7.34 34.86 -20.22
CA GLU A 250 -6.70 34.70 -21.53
C GLU A 250 -5.65 33.58 -21.47
N GLY A 251 -6.10 32.35 -21.31
CA GLY A 251 -5.22 31.19 -21.14
C GLY A 251 -4.87 30.49 -22.44
N THR A 252 -3.57 30.29 -22.66
CA THR A 252 -3.01 29.41 -23.69
C THR A 252 -3.49 27.96 -23.50
N SER A 253 -3.33 27.08 -24.50
CA SER A 253 -3.74 25.67 -24.39
C SER A 253 -3.15 24.94 -23.16
N ALA A 254 -1.97 25.36 -22.69
CA ALA A 254 -1.30 24.80 -21.52
C ALA A 254 -2.04 25.13 -20.21
N ASP A 255 -2.54 26.37 -20.05
CA ASP A 255 -3.25 26.78 -18.83
C ASP A 255 -4.56 26.00 -18.64
N ARG A 256 -5.23 25.69 -19.74
CA ARG A 256 -6.46 24.87 -19.73
C ARG A 256 -6.18 23.44 -19.29
N GLU A 257 -5.02 22.89 -19.64
CA GLU A 257 -4.60 21.57 -19.20
C GLU A 257 -4.34 21.56 -17.69
N ILE A 258 -3.57 22.54 -17.18
CA ILE A 258 -3.29 22.68 -15.75
C ILE A 258 -4.60 22.76 -14.95
N GLN A 259 -5.55 23.60 -15.40
CA GLN A 259 -6.86 23.70 -14.76
C GLN A 259 -7.60 22.36 -14.75
N ARG A 260 -7.57 21.61 -15.86
CA ARG A 260 -8.21 20.28 -15.93
C ARG A 260 -7.59 19.29 -14.94
N THR A 261 -6.27 19.32 -14.79
CA THR A 261 -5.56 18.46 -13.82
C THR A 261 -5.89 18.81 -12.38
N LEU A 262 -5.98 20.10 -12.06
CA LEU A 262 -6.37 20.57 -10.74
C LEU A 262 -7.80 20.15 -10.39
N MET A 263 -8.74 20.27 -11.34
CA MET A 263 -10.11 19.80 -11.12
C MET A 263 -10.18 18.29 -10.89
N GLU A 264 -9.38 17.50 -11.64
CA GLU A 264 -9.30 16.07 -11.41
C GLU A 264 -8.71 15.74 -10.02
N LEU A 265 -7.65 16.44 -9.61
CA LEU A 265 -7.04 16.31 -8.29
C LEU A 265 -8.07 16.58 -7.18
N LEU A 266 -8.80 17.69 -7.28
CA LEU A 266 -9.85 18.04 -6.31
C LEU A 266 -10.96 16.98 -6.27
N ASN A 267 -11.41 16.50 -7.43
CA ASN A 267 -12.41 15.43 -7.50
C ASN A 267 -11.92 14.14 -6.83
N GLN A 268 -10.65 13.76 -7.00
CA GLN A 268 -10.09 12.57 -6.32
C GLN A 268 -9.96 12.78 -4.81
N LEU A 269 -9.60 13.98 -4.35
CA LEU A 269 -9.51 14.34 -2.92
C LEU A 269 -10.89 14.40 -2.23
N ASP A 270 -11.93 14.84 -2.95
CA ASP A 270 -13.29 14.87 -2.42
C ASP A 270 -13.95 13.49 -2.43
N GLY A 271 -13.67 12.68 -3.45
CA GLY A 271 -14.20 11.32 -3.63
C GLY A 271 -13.88 10.32 -2.50
N PHE A 272 -13.03 10.69 -1.53
CA PHE A 272 -12.80 9.90 -0.32
C PHE A 272 -14.01 9.85 0.64
N ASP A 273 -15.03 10.70 0.50
CA ASP A 273 -16.21 10.70 1.38
C ASP A 273 -17.26 9.63 1.02
N GLU A 274 -17.30 9.10 -0.20
CA GLU A 274 -18.43 8.26 -0.66
C GLU A 274 -18.35 6.78 -0.23
N LEU A 275 -17.23 6.30 0.32
CA LEU A 275 -17.12 4.91 0.79
C LEU A 275 -17.59 4.71 2.25
N GLY A 276 -18.18 5.73 2.86
CA GLY A 276 -18.77 5.67 4.19
C GLY A 276 -20.29 5.62 4.16
N LYS A 277 -20.88 4.49 3.72
CA LYS A 277 -22.17 3.89 4.15
C LYS A 277 -22.79 3.00 3.06
N THR A 278 -22.31 1.77 2.96
CA THR A 278 -23.15 0.61 2.64
C THR A 278 -22.57 -0.58 3.40
N CYS A 279 -22.66 -0.52 4.73
CA CYS A 279 -22.93 -1.73 5.48
C CYS A 279 -24.39 -2.08 5.17
N GLU A 280 -24.62 -2.73 4.02
CA GLU A 280 -25.76 -3.62 3.93
C GLU A 280 -25.44 -4.78 4.85
N ASP A 281 -26.21 -4.91 5.93
CA ASP A 281 -26.23 -6.08 6.79
C ASP A 281 -26.55 -7.31 5.93
N ASN A 282 -25.53 -8.03 5.47
CA ASN A 282 -25.67 -9.43 5.07
C ASN A 282 -24.33 -10.18 5.13
N HIS A 283 -24.23 -10.96 6.21
CA HIS A 283 -23.48 -12.22 6.32
C HIS A 283 -21.94 -12.20 6.17
N GLY A 284 -21.28 -12.40 7.32
CA GLY A 284 -20.07 -13.22 7.39
C GLY A 284 -18.73 -12.49 7.32
N ASP A 285 -18.05 -12.51 8.47
CA ASP A 285 -16.60 -12.45 8.65
C ASP A 285 -15.79 -11.15 8.37
N GLN A 286 -15.11 -10.76 9.46
CA GLN A 286 -13.93 -9.90 9.62
C GLN A 286 -14.10 -8.36 9.56
N PRO A 287 -13.76 -7.63 10.64
CA PRO A 287 -13.57 -6.19 10.59
C PRO A 287 -12.19 -5.90 9.96
N SER A 288 -12.14 -5.80 8.64
CA SER A 288 -10.99 -5.15 7.98
C SER A 288 -11.03 -3.67 8.32
N GLY A 289 -10.14 -3.21 9.21
CA GLY A 289 -10.01 -1.80 9.55
C GLY A 289 -9.75 -0.97 8.29
N CYS A 290 -10.66 -0.03 8.00
CA CYS A 290 -10.50 0.91 6.90
C CYS A 290 -9.35 1.88 7.18
N SER A 291 -8.12 1.53 6.76
CA SER A 291 -6.95 2.40 6.83
C SER A 291 -6.94 3.39 5.66
N ARG A 292 -7.45 4.59 5.88
CA ARG A 292 -7.56 5.64 4.85
C ARG A 292 -6.17 6.13 4.39
N PRO A 293 -5.98 6.47 3.09
CA PRO A 293 -4.78 7.16 2.65
C PRO A 293 -4.85 8.64 3.05
N CYS A 294 -3.80 9.14 3.71
CA CYS A 294 -3.70 10.56 4.10
C CYS A 294 -2.93 11.34 3.01
N SER A 295 -3.46 12.46 2.55
CA SER A 295 -2.77 13.35 1.60
C SER A 295 -2.11 14.52 2.32
N LEU A 296 -0.79 14.65 2.20
CA LEU A 296 -0.01 15.82 2.57
C LEU A 296 0.22 16.70 1.33
N THR A 297 -0.06 17.98 1.47
CA THR A 297 0.22 18.98 0.44
C THR A 297 1.15 20.04 1.02
N SER A 298 2.21 20.42 0.31
CA SER A 298 3.05 21.56 0.68
C SER A 298 2.94 22.67 -0.37
N ARG A 299 2.93 23.91 0.11
CA ARG A 299 2.91 25.14 -0.68
C ARG A 299 4.14 25.96 -0.31
N ALA A 300 5.06 26.21 -1.23
CA ALA A 300 6.14 27.17 -1.04
C ALA A 300 5.68 28.51 -1.61
N SER A 301 5.46 29.53 -0.77
CA SER A 301 5.13 30.88 -1.27
C SER A 301 6.42 31.68 -1.42
N GLY A 302 6.83 31.94 -2.65
CA GLY A 302 7.90 32.87 -2.98
C GLY A 302 7.42 33.93 -3.97
N SER A 303 6.98 35.08 -3.44
CA SER A 303 7.14 36.45 -3.96
C SER A 303 5.95 37.33 -3.52
N GLN A 304 6.23 38.25 -2.60
CA GLN A 304 5.49 39.50 -2.47
C GLN A 304 5.73 40.32 -3.74
N ASP A 305 4.66 40.59 -4.48
CA ASP A 305 4.18 41.93 -4.84
C ASP A 305 2.84 41.81 -5.61
#